data_AF-A0A7C2TQT2-F1
#
_entry.id   AF-A0A7C2TQT2-F1
#
_cell.length_a   1.000
_cell.length_b   1.000
_cell.length_c   1.000
_cell.angle_alpha   90.00
_cell.angle_beta   90.00
_cell.angle_gamma   90.00
#
_symmetry.space_group_name_H-M   'P 1'
#
loop_
_entity.id
_entity.type
_entity.pdbx_description
1 polymer ?
#
loop_
_entity_poly.entity_id
_entity_poly.type
_entity_poly.pdbx_seq_one_letter_code
_entity_poly.pdbx_strand_id
1 'polypeptide(L)' 'MFSLVLGTRPEIIKLSPIIRECESRNIPYFTLHTGQHYSYEMDR' A
#
# COMPACT_ATOMS: atom_id res chain seq x y z
N MET A 1 2.26 16.00 2.68
CA MET A 1 2.78 14.80 1.99
C MET A 1 2.57 13.62 2.92
N PHE A 2 1.84 12.60 2.47
CA PHE A 2 1.53 11.41 3.28
C PHE A 2 2.46 10.24 2.93
N SER A 3 2.83 9.46 3.94
CA SER A 3 3.55 8.19 3.76
C SER A 3 2.60 7.05 4.06
N LEU A 4 2.31 6.21 3.07
CA LEU A 4 1.48 5.03 3.24
C LEU A 4 2.40 3.82 3.42
N VAL A 5 2.57 3.38 4.66
CA VAL A 5 3.41 2.23 5.01
C VAL A 5 2.55 0.98 5.11
N LEU A 6 2.92 -0.04 4.35
CA LEU A 6 2.22 -1.33 4.31
C LEU A 6 3.22 -2.45 4.13
N GLY A 7 2.86 -3.66 4.54
CA GLY A 7 3.71 -4.83 4.44
C GLY A 7 3.02 -6.04 3.83
N THR A 8 1.71 -6.14 3.94
CA THR A 8 0.96 -7.36 3.66
C THR A 8 -0.12 -7.19 2.58
N ARG A 9 -0.55 -8.29 1.97
CA ARG A 9 -1.65 -8.28 0.98
C ARG A 9 -2.97 -7.71 1.54
N PRO A 10 -3.42 -8.04 2.77
CA PRO A 10 -4.61 -7.40 3.35
C PRO A 10 -4.48 -5.89 3.54
N GLU A 11 -3.29 -5.38 3.86
CA GLU A 11 -3.05 -3.94 3.97
C GLU A 11 -3.11 -3.26 2.60
N ILE A 12 -2.54 -3.85 1.55
CA ILE A 12 -2.67 -3.36 0.17
C ILE A 12 -4.15 -3.23 -0.22
N ILE A 13 -4.95 -4.28 0.03
CA ILE A 13 -6.39 -4.28 -0.28
C ILE A 13 -7.12 -3.16 0.47
N LYS A 14 -6.86 -3.01 1.78
CA LYS A 14 -7.52 -2.01 2.62
C LYS A 14 -7.08 -0.58 2.33
N LEU A 15 -5.85 -0.37 1.88
CA LEU A 15 -5.31 0.96 1.57
C LEU A 15 -5.56 1.39 0.12
N SER A 16 -5.90 0.47 -0.80
CA SER A 16 -6.21 0.81 -2.20
C SER A 16 -7.25 1.92 -2.37
N PRO A 17 -8.38 1.98 -1.61
CA PRO A 17 -9.32 3.09 -1.71
C PRO A 17 -8.72 4.44 -1.31
N ILE A 18 -7.79 4.48 -0.35
CA ILE A 18 -7.13 5.71 0.09
C ILE A 18 -6.16 6.20 -0.98
N ILE A 19 -5.37 5.30 -1.59
CA ILE A 19 -4.46 5.61 -2.69
C ILE A 19 -5.24 6.26 -3.85
N ARG A 20 -6.36 5.65 -4.26
CA ARG A 20 -7.24 6.18 -5.31
C ARG A 20 -7.75 7.58 -4.99
N GLU A 21 -8.05 7.84 -3.72
CA GLU A 21 -8.53 9.16 -3.31
C GLU A 21 -7.42 10.21 -3.26
N CYS A 22 -6.19 9.81 -2.92
CA CYS A 22 -5.05 10.70 -3.04
C CYS A 22 -4.78 11.07 -4.50
N GLU A 23 -4.89 10.12 -5.43
CA GLU A 23 -4.78 10.37 -6.87
C GLU A 23 -5.89 11.30 -7.37
N SER A 24 -7.15 11.03 -7.03
CA SER A 24 -8.31 11.83 -7.48
C SER A 24 -8.22 13.30 -7.05
N ARG A 25 -7.63 13.55 -5.87
CA ARG A 25 -7.48 14.90 -5.28
C ARG A 25 -6.12 15.54 -5.53
N ASN A 26 -5.22 14.89 -6.30
CA ASN A 26 -3.83 15.33 -6.47
C ASN A 26 -3.10 15.58 -5.14
N ILE A 27 -3.39 14.76 -4.13
CA ILE A 27 -2.73 14.83 -2.82
C ILE A 27 -1.37 14.14 -2.96
N PRO A 28 -0.24 14.80 -2.67
CA PRO A 28 1.07 14.17 -2.76
C PRO A 28 1.25 13.10 -1.68
N TYR A 29 1.53 11.88 -2.12
CA TYR A 29 1.78 10.72 -1.28
C TYR A 29 2.92 9.87 -1.84
N PHE A 30 3.49 9.01 -1.00
CA PHE A 30 4.30 7.88 -1.45
C PHE A 30 3.96 6.64 -0.64
N THR A 31 4.23 5.47 -1.21
CA THR A 31 4.03 4.18 -0.57
C THR A 31 5.38 3.57 -0.17
N LEU A 32 5.44 2.96 1.02
CA LEU A 32 6.60 2.19 1.48
C LEU A 32 6.13 0.77 1.77
N HIS A 33 6.67 -0.20 1.02
CA HIS A 33 6.42 -1.61 1.24
C HIS A 33 7.48 -2.20 2.18
N THR A 34 7.09 -2.60 3.39
CA THR A 34 8.02 -3.16 4.41
C THR A 34 8.39 -4.61 4.15
N GLY A 35 7.60 -5.30 3.30
CA GLY A 35 7.85 -6.69 2.95
C GLY A 35 7.49 -7.70 4.04
N GLN A 36 6.56 -7.34 4.93
CA GLN A 36 6.06 -8.27 5.93
C GLN A 36 5.28 -9.40 5.24
N HIS A 37 5.49 -10.65 5.66
CA HIS A 37 4.88 -11.82 5.02
C HIS A 37 5.32 -12.11 3.56
N TYR A 38 6.51 -11.66 3.12
CA TYR A 38 7.15 -12.28 1.96
C TYR A 38 7.59 -13.71 2.33
N SER A 39 6.73 -14.69 2.07
CA SER A 39 7.16 -16.07 1.89
C SER A 39 7.01 -16.41 0.41
N TYR A 40 7.98 -17.15 -0.13
CA TYR A 40 7.97 -17.65 -1.50
C TYR A 40 6.70 -18.50 -1.81
N GLU A 41 6.04 -19.00 -0.77
CA GLU A 41 4.81 -19.78 -0.82
C GLU A 41 3.56 -18.92 -1.06
N MET A 42 3.58 -17.63 -0.74
CA MET A 42 2.46 -16.70 -0.95
C MET A 42 2.55 -15.88 -2.26
N ASP A 43 3.67 -15.94 -2.96
CA ASP A 43 3.91 -15.29 -4.28
C ASP A 43 3.51 -16.19 -5.48
N ARG A 44 2.71 -17.24 -5.23
CA ARG A 44 2.19 -18.16 -6.25
C ARG A 44 0.81 -17.75 -6.79
#